data_AF-Q5NUT3-F1
#
_entry.id   AF-Q5NUT3-F1
#
_cell.length_a   1.000
_cell.length_b   1.000
_cell.length_c   1.000
_cell.angle_alpha   90.00
_cell.angle_beta   90.00
_cell.angle_gamma   90.00
#
_symmetry.space_group_name_H-M   'P 1'
#
loop_
_entity.id
_entity.type
_entity.pdbx_description
1 polymer ?
#
loop_
_entity_poly.entity_id
_entity_poly.type
_entity_poly.pdbx_seq_one_letter_code
_entity_poly.pdbx_strand_id
1 'polypeptide(L)'
;MTGEQNAGPAAGGGIAAPVTVLSVVVGGGLLWVGTWLGGTLGAALGGGGWAPPSLSISSLVHLVKGGPSALWPTAPTGAGFGALVVVLLVLVGLAFAGLAAWKRFRRPTGLAANNTAMAPLMPDQATARARQLRPALESVKEVAPRDRGVLLGELEPAGPELRGSDEDTYTAVMAPRAGKTTAVAVPAMLEAPGAALLTSNKSDAYTLTRRAREGRGTAWTMDLQSVAYAPRELWWDMIASARSIEGATRLAGHFVNASADARAADDFWGKAGQNTLVALFHAAALSGATVLDVLRWLDTPTDRAPINALKTHNPALASRLAATVAGAVETRDGIYETARQATSCLLDPAIAAWVTPDKRREEFKPYDFATSKDTLYLLSKDGGGSAAAITAAAADVVLRAATMAAERNGGRLSTPMRAILDEAANVCRIGDLPALYSHLGSRGITPMTILQSYRQGAKVWGEPGMDALWGASTVKLLGAGIDDATMAENISKLIGKQKIRDASHSHSASGRSTTYSPHREEIMEAAKVRALPRGRALLWATGTPIALVKLRPWYQEPYAGEIAADDQAEKAALTKRANASEVIV
;
A
#
# COMPACT_ATOMS: atom_id res chain seq x y z
N MET A 1 -13.58 -34.07 -24.97
CA MET A 1 -13.38 -35.41 -24.38
C MET A 1 -12.13 -35.36 -23.51
N THR A 2 -12.30 -35.12 -22.21
CA THR A 2 -11.31 -35.39 -21.16
C THR A 2 -12.10 -35.34 -19.85
N GLY A 3 -12.28 -36.50 -19.22
CA GLY A 3 -13.17 -36.69 -18.09
C GLY A 3 -12.57 -36.17 -16.78
N GLU A 4 -13.34 -35.36 -16.07
CA GLU A 4 -13.16 -35.09 -14.65
C GLU A 4 -13.36 -36.40 -13.85
N GLN A 5 -12.28 -36.91 -13.27
CA GLN A 5 -12.37 -37.89 -12.18
C GLN A 5 -12.24 -37.17 -10.85
N ASN A 6 -13.35 -37.14 -10.11
CA ASN A 6 -13.44 -36.76 -8.71
C ASN A 6 -12.47 -37.58 -7.85
N ALA A 7 -11.38 -36.97 -7.40
CA ALA A 7 -10.51 -37.52 -6.38
C ALA A 7 -11.15 -37.32 -5.00
N GLY A 8 -11.74 -38.38 -4.45
CA GLY A 8 -12.13 -38.43 -3.03
C GLY A 8 -10.93 -38.37 -2.09
N PRO A 9 -11.12 -37.99 -0.82
CA PRO A 9 -10.01 -37.82 0.12
C PRO A 9 -9.36 -39.17 0.44
N ALA A 10 -8.05 -39.25 0.18
CA ALA A 10 -7.22 -40.42 0.49
C ALA A 10 -7.13 -40.66 2.01
N ALA A 11 -7.51 -41.86 2.44
CA ALA A 11 -7.31 -42.34 3.80
C ALA A 11 -5.82 -42.62 4.05
N GLY A 12 -5.18 -41.78 4.88
CA GLY A 12 -3.82 -41.97 5.38
C GLY A 12 -3.71 -43.16 6.33
N GLY A 13 -3.44 -44.35 5.79
CA GLY A 13 -3.17 -45.57 6.55
C GLY A 13 -1.76 -45.58 7.13
N GLY A 14 -1.61 -45.21 8.40
CA GLY A 14 -0.34 -45.35 9.13
C GLY A 14 -0.43 -44.85 10.56
N ILE A 15 -1.18 -43.76 10.79
CA ILE A 15 -1.45 -43.19 12.13
C ILE A 15 -2.96 -43.13 12.43
N ALA A 16 -3.81 -43.28 11.40
CA ALA A 16 -5.26 -43.17 11.55
C ALA A 16 -5.87 -44.33 12.35
N ALA A 17 -5.45 -45.59 12.15
CA ALA A 17 -6.11 -46.73 12.77
C ALA A 17 -6.09 -46.74 14.32
N PRO A 18 -4.95 -46.46 15.01
CA PRO A 18 -4.92 -46.37 16.46
C PRO A 18 -5.76 -45.20 17.01
N VAL A 19 -5.72 -44.06 16.33
CA VAL A 19 -6.47 -42.85 16.73
C VAL A 19 -7.97 -43.07 16.58
N THR A 20 -8.43 -43.74 15.52
CA THR A 20 -9.85 -44.05 15.32
C THR A 20 -10.36 -45.00 16.40
N VAL A 21 -9.61 -46.05 16.74
CA VAL A 21 -9.98 -46.99 17.81
C VAL A 21 -10.05 -46.29 19.16
N LEU A 22 -9.06 -45.47 19.49
CA LEU A 22 -9.05 -44.71 20.75
C LEU A 22 -10.22 -43.72 20.82
N SER A 23 -10.56 -43.06 19.71
CA SER A 23 -11.68 -42.12 19.62
C SER A 23 -13.03 -42.81 19.83
N VAL A 24 -13.21 -44.01 19.27
CA VAL A 24 -14.44 -44.80 19.44
C VAL A 24 -14.59 -45.27 20.90
N VAL A 25 -13.52 -45.74 21.52
CA VAL A 25 -13.55 -46.20 22.92
C VAL A 25 -13.81 -45.05 23.88
N VAL A 26 -13.11 -43.93 23.73
CA VAL A 26 -13.29 -42.74 24.59
C VAL A 26 -14.66 -42.10 24.35
N GLY A 27 -15.08 -41.96 23.09
CA GLY A 27 -16.39 -41.40 22.73
C GLY A 27 -17.55 -42.26 23.24
N GLY A 28 -17.45 -43.59 23.09
CA GLY A 28 -18.45 -44.52 23.62
C GLY A 28 -18.53 -44.49 25.15
N GLY A 29 -17.38 -44.39 25.84
CA GLY A 29 -17.34 -44.25 27.30
C GLY A 29 -17.99 -42.95 27.79
N LEU A 30 -17.70 -41.81 27.15
CA LEU A 30 -18.31 -40.52 27.50
C LEU A 30 -19.82 -40.51 27.29
N LEU A 31 -20.31 -41.09 26.20
CA LEU A 31 -21.74 -41.22 25.94
C LEU A 31 -22.43 -42.09 26.99
N TRP A 32 -21.81 -43.21 27.39
CA TRP A 32 -22.36 -44.06 28.44
C TRP A 32 -22.44 -43.34 29.79
N VAL A 33 -21.35 -42.71 30.23
CA VAL A 33 -21.31 -41.95 31.48
C VAL A 33 -22.32 -40.81 31.47
N GLY A 34 -22.46 -40.10 30.35
CA GLY A 34 -23.46 -39.04 30.19
C GLY A 34 -24.90 -39.57 30.25
N THR A 35 -25.18 -40.69 29.59
CA THR A 35 -26.49 -41.35 29.63
C THR A 35 -26.84 -41.81 31.05
N TRP A 36 -25.88 -42.39 31.77
CA TRP A 36 -26.05 -42.83 33.16
C TRP A 36 -26.29 -41.66 34.12
N LEU A 37 -25.52 -40.58 33.98
CA LEU A 37 -25.64 -39.39 34.83
C LEU A 37 -26.96 -38.66 34.55
N GLY A 38 -27.30 -38.48 33.27
CA GLY A 38 -28.56 -37.87 32.85
C GLY A 38 -29.79 -38.68 33.26
N GLY A 39 -29.71 -40.01 33.13
CA GLY A 39 -30.77 -40.90 33.59
C GLY A 39 -31.00 -40.82 35.10
N THR A 40 -29.91 -40.78 35.88
CA THR A 40 -29.99 -40.68 37.35
C THR A 40 -30.51 -39.32 37.81
N LEU A 41 -30.05 -38.22 37.21
CA LEU A 41 -30.55 -36.87 37.49
C LEU A 41 -32.03 -36.72 37.09
N GLY A 42 -32.39 -37.25 35.93
CA GLY A 42 -33.77 -37.24 35.45
C GLY A 42 -34.72 -38.06 36.32
N ALA A 43 -34.27 -39.21 36.82
CA ALA A 43 -35.02 -40.02 37.78
C ALA A 43 -35.21 -39.29 39.13
N ALA A 44 -34.15 -38.63 39.61
CA ALA A 44 -34.20 -37.88 40.87
C ALA A 44 -35.16 -36.67 40.79
N LEU A 45 -35.11 -35.91 39.70
CA LEU A 45 -36.01 -34.78 39.45
C LEU A 45 -37.45 -35.21 39.15
N GLY A 46 -37.64 -36.42 38.61
CA GLY A 46 -38.94 -37.03 38.34
C GLY A 46 -39.63 -37.65 39.56
N GLY A 47 -39.09 -37.45 40.77
CA GLY A 47 -39.67 -37.95 42.03
C GLY A 47 -39.17 -39.34 42.47
N GLY A 48 -38.24 -39.95 41.74
CA GLY A 48 -37.68 -41.27 42.05
C GLY A 48 -36.55 -41.29 43.08
N GLY A 49 -36.09 -40.11 43.55
CA GLY A 49 -34.98 -39.96 44.50
C GLY A 49 -33.59 -40.21 43.87
N TRP A 50 -32.53 -39.95 44.65
CA TRP A 50 -31.16 -40.21 44.21
C TRP A 50 -30.76 -41.67 44.50
N ALA A 51 -31.05 -42.56 43.54
CA ALA A 51 -30.70 -43.98 43.60
C ALA A 51 -29.95 -44.40 42.31
N PRO A 52 -28.67 -44.03 42.15
CA PRO A 52 -27.90 -44.37 40.96
C PRO A 52 -27.71 -45.88 40.79
N PRO A 53 -27.97 -46.44 39.60
CA PRO A 53 -27.60 -47.82 39.29
C PRO A 53 -26.07 -47.96 39.19
N SER A 54 -25.54 -49.18 39.24
CA SER A 54 -24.08 -49.38 39.12
C SER A 54 -23.56 -48.95 37.75
N LEU A 55 -22.45 -48.20 37.73
CA LEU A 55 -21.80 -47.75 36.49
C LEU A 55 -20.94 -48.90 35.92
N SER A 56 -21.58 -49.84 35.22
CA SER A 56 -20.92 -51.00 34.62
C SER A 56 -21.38 -51.25 33.16
N ILE A 57 -20.63 -52.09 32.44
CA ILE A 57 -20.99 -52.54 31.09
C ILE A 57 -22.30 -53.35 31.12
N SER A 58 -22.56 -54.10 32.20
CA SER A 58 -23.81 -54.84 32.35
C SER A 58 -25.01 -53.90 32.41
N SER A 59 -24.92 -52.79 33.14
CA SER A 59 -25.98 -51.77 33.20
C SER A 59 -26.26 -51.14 31.84
N LEU A 60 -25.23 -50.91 31.01
CA LEU A 60 -25.40 -50.46 29.62
C LEU A 60 -26.21 -51.48 28.80
N VAL A 61 -25.90 -52.78 28.93
CA VAL A 61 -26.65 -53.86 28.25
C VAL A 61 -28.09 -53.93 28.72
N HIS A 62 -28.34 -53.72 30.02
CA HIS A 62 -29.70 -53.68 30.58
C HIS A 62 -30.52 -52.49 30.06
N LEU A 63 -29.89 -51.31 29.92
CA LEU A 63 -30.54 -50.15 29.32
C LEU A 63 -30.92 -50.38 27.86
N VAL A 64 -30.03 -51.00 27.08
CA VAL A 64 -30.27 -51.27 25.65
C VAL A 64 -31.37 -52.32 25.45
N LYS A 65 -31.40 -53.37 26.29
CA LYS A 65 -32.39 -54.46 26.16
C LYS A 65 -33.74 -54.16 26.82
N GLY A 66 -33.75 -53.39 27.91
CA GLY A 66 -34.93 -53.21 28.77
C GLY A 66 -35.38 -51.76 28.94
N GLY A 67 -34.72 -50.80 28.28
CA GLY A 67 -35.04 -49.38 28.34
C GLY A 67 -34.78 -48.73 29.71
N PRO A 68 -35.18 -47.45 29.89
CA PRO A 68 -34.96 -46.71 31.13
C PRO A 68 -35.61 -47.35 32.36
N SER A 69 -36.71 -48.09 32.17
CA SER A 69 -37.42 -48.84 33.22
C SER A 69 -36.60 -49.96 33.85
N ALA A 70 -35.61 -50.51 33.14
CA ALA A 70 -34.75 -51.57 33.68
C ALA A 70 -33.70 -51.04 34.67
N LEU A 71 -33.34 -49.76 34.58
CA LEU A 71 -32.33 -49.13 35.45
C LEU A 71 -32.94 -48.13 36.45
N TRP A 72 -34.03 -47.45 36.06
CA TRP A 72 -34.72 -46.46 36.89
C TRP A 72 -36.22 -46.79 36.97
N PRO A 73 -36.61 -47.83 37.73
CA PRO A 73 -38.00 -48.29 37.80
C PRO A 73 -38.95 -47.31 38.50
N THR A 74 -38.42 -46.42 39.35
CA THR A 74 -39.22 -45.45 40.14
C THR A 74 -39.63 -44.21 39.35
N ALA A 75 -38.89 -43.82 38.31
CA ALA A 75 -39.17 -42.64 37.47
C ALA A 75 -38.62 -42.79 36.04
N PRO A 76 -39.11 -43.77 35.25
CA PRO A 76 -38.52 -44.14 33.95
C PRO A 76 -38.64 -43.06 32.87
N THR A 77 -39.72 -42.27 32.87
CA THR A 77 -39.92 -41.14 31.95
C THR A 77 -38.97 -39.98 32.24
N GLY A 78 -38.79 -39.63 33.52
CA GLY A 78 -37.81 -38.64 33.96
C GLY A 78 -36.38 -39.06 33.61
N ALA A 79 -36.04 -40.32 33.84
CA ALA A 79 -34.73 -40.88 33.49
C ALA A 79 -34.47 -40.86 31.97
N GLY A 80 -35.46 -41.26 31.15
CA GLY A 80 -35.34 -41.20 29.69
C GLY A 80 -35.10 -39.78 29.18
N PHE A 81 -35.84 -38.80 29.70
CA PHE A 81 -35.68 -37.40 29.31
C PHE A 81 -34.34 -36.82 29.77
N GLY A 82 -33.93 -37.06 31.02
CA GLY A 82 -32.64 -36.61 31.55
C GLY A 82 -31.46 -37.22 30.80
N ALA A 83 -31.52 -38.52 30.48
CA ALA A 83 -30.51 -39.20 29.66
C ALA A 83 -30.42 -38.58 28.26
N LEU A 84 -31.57 -38.33 27.61
CA LEU A 84 -31.63 -37.70 26.28
C LEU A 84 -30.99 -36.29 26.30
N VAL A 85 -31.35 -35.46 27.28
CA VAL A 85 -30.81 -34.09 27.41
C VAL A 85 -29.30 -34.10 27.60
N VAL A 86 -28.77 -34.94 28.49
CA VAL A 86 -27.32 -35.01 28.75
C VAL A 86 -26.57 -35.60 27.55
N VAL A 87 -27.11 -36.62 26.86
CA VAL A 87 -26.53 -37.14 25.62
C VAL A 87 -26.47 -36.06 24.55
N LEU A 88 -27.53 -35.26 24.39
CA LEU A 88 -27.57 -34.18 23.42
C LEU A 88 -26.53 -33.10 23.74
N LEU A 89 -26.36 -32.74 25.03
CA LEU A 89 -25.31 -31.82 25.48
C LEU A 89 -23.90 -32.38 25.23
N VAL A 90 -23.66 -33.67 25.48
CA VAL A 90 -22.37 -34.33 25.22
C VAL A 90 -22.07 -34.35 23.72
N LEU A 91 -23.05 -34.67 22.87
CA LEU A 91 -22.88 -34.66 21.41
C LEU A 91 -22.59 -33.26 20.89
N VAL A 92 -23.29 -32.23 21.39
CA VAL A 92 -23.00 -30.82 21.06
C VAL A 92 -21.58 -30.46 21.52
N GLY A 93 -21.18 -30.81 22.74
CA GLY A 93 -19.84 -30.57 23.26
C GLY A 93 -18.74 -31.25 22.41
N LEU A 94 -18.93 -32.52 22.04
CA LEU A 94 -18.03 -33.27 21.16
C LEU A 94 -17.96 -32.67 19.75
N ALA A 95 -19.10 -32.20 19.21
CA ALA A 95 -19.13 -31.51 17.93
C ALA A 95 -18.33 -30.19 17.98
N PHE A 96 -18.51 -29.37 19.03
CA PHE A 96 -17.73 -28.16 19.24
C PHE A 96 -16.24 -28.46 19.42
N ALA A 97 -15.89 -29.46 20.22
CA ALA A 97 -14.49 -29.88 20.42
C ALA A 97 -13.86 -30.40 19.12
N GLY A 98 -14.58 -31.20 18.35
CA GLY A 98 -14.16 -31.70 17.04
C GLY A 98 -13.96 -30.55 16.05
N LEU A 99 -14.86 -29.57 16.03
CA LEU A 99 -14.78 -28.39 15.16
C LEU A 99 -13.63 -27.46 15.57
N ALA A 100 -13.38 -27.29 16.87
CA ALA A 100 -12.25 -26.55 17.41
C ALA A 100 -10.91 -27.24 17.13
N ALA A 101 -10.83 -28.56 17.33
CA ALA A 101 -9.66 -29.37 16.99
C ALA A 101 -9.40 -29.33 15.48
N TRP A 102 -10.44 -29.51 14.66
CA TRP A 102 -10.33 -29.40 13.21
C TRP A 102 -9.81 -28.03 12.78
N LYS A 103 -10.38 -26.93 13.31
CA LYS A 103 -9.86 -25.57 13.07
C LYS A 103 -8.40 -25.38 13.53
N ARG A 104 -7.99 -26.00 14.63
CA ARG A 104 -6.63 -25.87 15.19
C ARG A 104 -5.58 -26.72 14.45
N PHE A 105 -5.96 -27.90 13.95
CA PHE A 105 -5.06 -28.82 13.26
C PHE A 105 -5.09 -28.68 11.73
N ARG A 106 -6.13 -28.06 11.17
CA ARG A 106 -6.18 -27.71 9.75
C ARG A 106 -5.20 -26.55 9.51
N ARG A 107 -3.96 -26.88 9.14
CA ARG A 107 -2.96 -25.89 8.74
C ARG A 107 -3.36 -25.32 7.38
N PRO A 108 -3.69 -24.02 7.27
CA PRO A 108 -3.92 -23.43 5.97
C PRO A 108 -2.64 -23.51 5.14
N THR A 109 -2.72 -24.10 3.95
CA THR A 109 -1.62 -24.16 2.99
C THR A 109 -1.68 -22.90 2.12
N GLY A 110 -1.11 -21.79 2.60
CA GLY A 110 -0.95 -20.55 1.85
C GLY A 110 0.51 -20.13 1.78
N LEU A 111 0.85 -19.35 0.76
CA LEU A 111 2.20 -18.83 0.58
C LEU A 111 2.59 -17.97 1.81
N ALA A 112 3.59 -18.43 2.57
CA ALA A 112 4.03 -17.86 3.86
C ALA A 112 2.99 -17.84 5.00
N ALA A 113 1.81 -18.48 4.86
CA ALA A 113 0.71 -18.41 5.82
C ALA A 113 1.05 -18.86 7.26
N ASN A 114 1.96 -19.83 7.40
CA ASN A 114 2.41 -20.36 8.69
C ASN A 114 3.88 -20.01 9.00
N ASN A 115 4.45 -19.02 8.32
CA ASN A 115 5.84 -18.66 8.51
C ASN A 115 5.97 -17.61 9.61
N THR A 116 6.66 -17.96 10.70
CA THR A 116 6.94 -17.05 11.82
C THR A 116 7.76 -15.84 11.41
N ALA A 117 8.48 -15.90 10.28
CA ALA A 117 9.20 -14.76 9.72
C ALA A 117 8.25 -13.64 9.23
N MET A 118 6.95 -13.87 9.12
CA MET A 118 5.97 -12.81 8.86
C MET A 118 5.63 -11.98 10.11
N ALA A 119 6.08 -12.40 11.31
CA ALA A 119 5.74 -11.77 12.58
C ALA A 119 5.98 -10.24 12.63
N PRO A 120 7.02 -9.65 12.01
CA PRO A 120 7.23 -8.20 11.99
C PRO A 120 6.07 -7.39 11.40
N LEU A 121 5.31 -7.99 10.49
CA LEU A 121 4.19 -7.33 9.81
C LEU A 121 2.84 -7.64 10.49
N MET A 122 2.83 -8.52 11.48
CA MET A 122 1.62 -8.95 12.19
C MET A 122 1.17 -7.89 13.22
N PRO A 123 -0.11 -7.90 13.65
CA PRO A 123 -0.67 -6.86 14.51
C PRO A 123 0.14 -6.52 15.77
N ASP A 124 0.68 -7.53 16.47
CA ASP A 124 1.40 -7.34 17.73
C ASP A 124 2.73 -6.60 17.52
N GLN A 125 3.54 -7.04 16.54
CA GLN A 125 4.83 -6.39 16.26
C GLN A 125 4.65 -5.06 15.53
N ALA A 126 3.65 -4.93 14.66
CA ALA A 126 3.30 -3.65 14.06
C ALA A 126 2.89 -2.63 15.13
N THR A 127 2.14 -3.05 16.15
CA THR A 127 1.80 -2.20 17.30
C THR A 127 3.04 -1.81 18.12
N ALA A 128 3.92 -2.76 18.41
CA ALA A 128 5.17 -2.48 19.11
C ALA A 128 6.05 -1.49 18.32
N ARG A 129 6.15 -1.67 17.00
CA ARG A 129 6.92 -0.78 16.12
C ARG A 129 6.30 0.61 16.05
N ALA A 130 4.98 0.71 15.93
CA ALA A 130 4.29 1.99 15.94
C ALA A 130 4.51 2.77 17.25
N ARG A 131 4.47 2.09 18.42
CA ARG A 131 4.79 2.71 19.72
C ARG A 131 6.24 3.22 19.77
N GLN A 132 7.19 2.45 19.25
CA GLN A 132 8.59 2.85 19.20
C GLN A 132 8.82 4.08 18.31
N LEU A 133 8.11 4.17 17.18
CA LEU A 133 8.27 5.26 16.21
C LEU A 133 7.45 6.51 16.52
N ARG A 134 6.39 6.37 17.33
CA ARG A 134 5.46 7.44 17.67
C ARG A 134 5.26 7.46 19.20
N PRO A 135 6.05 8.27 19.93
CA PRO A 135 5.95 8.37 21.39
C PRO A 135 4.53 8.68 21.90
N ALA A 136 3.74 9.42 21.11
CA ALA A 136 2.33 9.71 21.42
C ALA A 136 1.42 8.45 21.53
N LEU A 137 1.87 7.30 21.02
CA LEU A 137 1.15 6.03 21.11
C LEU A 137 1.59 5.16 22.31
N GLU A 138 2.65 5.54 23.03
CA GLU A 138 3.22 4.73 24.12
C GLU A 138 2.21 4.51 25.25
N SER A 139 1.48 5.56 25.63
CA SER A 139 0.44 5.52 26.68
C SER A 139 -0.91 4.98 26.19
N VAL A 140 -1.06 4.68 24.90
CA VAL A 140 -2.33 4.20 24.33
C VAL A 140 -2.46 2.70 24.57
N LYS A 141 -3.42 2.31 25.40
CA LYS A 141 -3.66 0.90 25.79
C LYS A 141 -3.90 0.00 24.58
N GLU A 142 -4.80 0.42 23.69
CA GLU A 142 -5.15 -0.30 22.47
C GLU A 142 -4.94 0.61 21.25
N VAL A 143 -3.89 0.35 20.48
CA VAL A 143 -3.59 1.12 19.27
C VAL A 143 -4.51 0.67 18.15
N ALA A 144 -5.30 1.59 17.60
CA ALA A 144 -6.20 1.30 16.48
C ALA A 144 -5.42 0.79 15.25
N PRO A 145 -5.98 -0.11 14.43
CA PRO A 145 -5.28 -0.67 13.27
C PRO A 145 -4.61 0.37 12.37
N ARG A 146 -5.34 1.43 12.00
CA ARG A 146 -4.83 2.55 11.17
C ARG A 146 -3.58 3.23 11.72
N ASP A 147 -3.38 3.19 13.04
CA ASP A 147 -2.26 3.83 13.72
C ASP A 147 -1.03 2.91 13.87
N ARG A 148 -1.13 1.65 13.43
CA ARG A 148 -0.04 0.66 13.48
C ARG A 148 0.91 0.73 12.28
N GLY A 149 0.63 1.59 11.31
CA GLY A 149 1.43 1.76 10.09
C GLY A 149 0.59 1.67 8.81
N VAL A 150 1.21 1.26 7.70
CA VAL A 150 0.60 1.21 6.36
C VAL A 150 -0.07 -0.15 6.13
N LEU A 151 -1.34 -0.14 5.71
CA LEU A 151 -2.09 -1.34 5.37
C LEU A 151 -1.51 -2.07 4.15
N LEU A 152 -1.17 -3.36 4.31
CA LEU A 152 -0.64 -4.21 3.22
C LEU A 152 -1.65 -5.25 2.72
N GLY A 153 -2.68 -5.54 3.51
CA GLY A 153 -3.71 -6.53 3.20
C GLY A 153 -3.79 -7.64 4.26
N GLU A 154 -4.58 -8.67 3.99
CA GLU A 154 -4.73 -9.85 4.85
C GLU A 154 -3.85 -10.98 4.32
N LEU A 155 -3.13 -11.67 5.19
CA LEU A 155 -2.34 -12.83 4.80
C LEU A 155 -3.28 -13.96 4.30
N GLU A 156 -3.10 -14.45 3.08
CA GLU A 156 -3.93 -15.54 2.56
C GLU A 156 -3.54 -16.89 3.19
N PRO A 157 -4.50 -17.83 3.37
CA PRO A 157 -5.90 -17.77 2.94
C PRO A 157 -6.90 -17.21 3.96
N ALA A 158 -6.50 -17.08 5.23
CA ALA A 158 -7.35 -16.57 6.32
C ALA A 158 -6.48 -16.13 7.52
N GLY A 159 -5.37 -15.47 7.22
CA GLY A 159 -4.45 -14.91 8.20
C GLY A 159 -4.84 -13.50 8.63
N PRO A 160 -4.08 -12.92 9.56
CA PRO A 160 -4.37 -11.59 10.09
C PRO A 160 -4.04 -10.49 9.07
N GLU A 161 -4.51 -9.28 9.38
CA GLU A 161 -4.08 -8.06 8.71
C GLU A 161 -2.57 -7.84 8.89
N LEU A 162 -1.88 -7.56 7.79
CA LEU A 162 -0.48 -7.20 7.75
C LEU A 162 -0.33 -5.69 7.57
N ARG A 163 0.60 -5.11 8.32
CA ARG A 163 0.96 -3.69 8.21
C ARG A 163 2.47 -3.52 8.13
N GLY A 164 2.90 -2.65 7.22
CA GLY A 164 4.26 -2.14 7.20
C GLY A 164 4.39 -0.94 8.13
N SER A 165 5.62 -0.63 8.52
CA SER A 165 5.94 0.47 9.43
C SER A 165 5.86 1.84 8.74
N ASP A 166 5.65 2.93 9.48
CA ASP A 166 5.73 4.30 8.91
C ASP A 166 7.18 4.73 8.60
N GLU A 167 8.19 3.89 8.89
CA GLU A 167 9.57 4.09 8.42
C GLU A 167 9.90 3.31 7.14
N ASP A 168 9.03 2.37 6.75
CA ASP A 168 9.26 1.57 5.56
C ASP A 168 9.09 2.43 4.31
N THR A 169 9.72 1.99 3.24
CA THR A 169 9.61 2.60 1.92
C THR A 169 8.89 1.65 0.98
N TYR A 170 7.90 2.18 0.26
CA TYR A 170 6.95 1.36 -0.47
C TYR A 170 7.09 1.58 -1.96
N THR A 171 7.13 0.48 -2.70
CA THR A 171 6.91 0.48 -4.15
C THR A 171 5.81 -0.51 -4.49
N ALA A 172 4.76 -0.04 -5.15
CA ALA A 172 3.68 -0.89 -5.64
C ALA A 172 3.75 -0.97 -7.17
N VAL A 173 3.72 -2.18 -7.72
CA VAL A 173 3.64 -2.41 -9.17
C VAL A 173 2.36 -3.18 -9.46
N MET A 174 1.43 -2.53 -10.17
CA MET A 174 0.12 -3.09 -10.45
C MET A 174 -0.39 -2.60 -11.80
N ALA A 175 -0.90 -3.51 -12.64
CA ALA A 175 -1.43 -3.13 -13.93
C ALA A 175 -2.64 -2.18 -13.85
N PRO A 176 -2.99 -1.49 -14.95
CA PRO A 176 -4.23 -0.74 -15.02
C PRO A 176 -5.44 -1.58 -14.57
N ARG A 177 -6.34 -0.97 -13.77
CA ARG A 177 -7.55 -1.61 -13.22
C ARG A 177 -7.28 -2.79 -12.25
N ALA A 178 -6.05 -2.97 -11.77
CA ALA A 178 -5.72 -4.00 -10.77
C ALA A 178 -6.04 -3.60 -9.31
N GLY A 179 -6.55 -2.37 -9.09
CA GLY A 179 -6.93 -1.88 -7.76
C GLY A 179 -5.86 -1.03 -7.05
N LYS A 180 -4.83 -0.56 -7.78
CA LYS A 180 -3.79 0.33 -7.24
C LYS A 180 -4.34 1.53 -6.46
N THR A 181 -5.28 2.26 -7.03
CA THR A 181 -5.85 3.44 -6.39
C THR A 181 -6.77 3.04 -5.24
N THR A 182 -7.66 2.06 -5.47
CA THR A 182 -8.72 1.70 -4.51
C THR A 182 -8.22 0.90 -3.30
N ALA A 183 -7.13 0.15 -3.44
CA ALA A 183 -6.62 -0.75 -2.39
C ALA A 183 -5.22 -0.39 -1.87
N VAL A 184 -4.53 0.56 -2.49
CA VAL A 184 -3.21 1.03 -2.03
C VAL A 184 -3.25 2.53 -1.74
N ALA A 185 -3.48 3.37 -2.76
CA ALA A 185 -3.38 4.83 -2.60
C ALA A 185 -4.44 5.40 -1.63
N VAL A 186 -5.71 5.06 -1.83
CA VAL A 186 -6.82 5.59 -1.02
C VAL A 186 -6.72 5.16 0.44
N PRO A 187 -6.54 3.87 0.79
CA PRO A 187 -6.33 3.48 2.19
C PRO A 187 -5.11 4.15 2.81
N ALA A 188 -3.97 4.21 2.10
CA ALA A 188 -2.76 4.86 2.60
C ALA A 188 -3.00 6.35 2.91
N MET A 189 -3.79 7.03 2.08
CA MET A 189 -4.18 8.43 2.23
C MET A 189 -5.13 8.65 3.42
N LEU A 190 -6.21 7.86 3.50
CA LEU A 190 -7.23 7.97 4.55
C LEU A 190 -6.66 7.68 5.95
N GLU A 191 -5.66 6.81 6.02
CA GLU A 191 -5.00 6.40 7.27
C GLU A 191 -3.71 7.20 7.57
N ALA A 192 -3.35 8.20 6.77
CA ALA A 192 -2.14 8.98 7.02
C ALA A 192 -2.18 9.69 8.39
N PRO A 193 -1.19 9.47 9.29
CA PRO A 193 -1.25 9.98 10.66
C PRO A 193 -1.01 11.49 10.75
N GLY A 194 -0.12 12.03 9.91
CA GLY A 194 0.20 13.45 9.81
C GLY A 194 -0.13 14.01 8.44
N ALA A 195 0.77 14.87 7.95
CA ALA A 195 0.71 15.42 6.60
C ALA A 195 0.65 14.32 5.54
N ALA A 196 -0.14 14.54 4.48
CA ALA A 196 -0.30 13.59 3.40
C ALA A 196 -0.15 14.27 2.04
N LEU A 197 0.76 13.77 1.21
CA LEU A 197 0.95 14.21 -0.18
C LEU A 197 0.40 13.14 -1.12
N LEU A 198 -0.42 13.56 -2.09
CA LEU A 198 -0.91 12.71 -3.16
C LEU A 198 -0.64 13.35 -4.52
N THR A 199 -0.04 12.60 -5.45
CA THR A 199 0.04 12.96 -6.86
C THR A 199 -0.95 12.12 -7.67
N SER A 200 -1.62 12.69 -8.67
CA SER A 200 -2.51 11.93 -9.56
C SER A 200 -2.79 12.65 -10.89
N ASN A 201 -3.08 11.87 -11.94
CA ASN A 201 -3.63 12.38 -13.20
C ASN A 201 -5.14 12.17 -13.37
N LYS A 202 -5.78 11.67 -12.32
CA LYS A 202 -7.22 11.39 -12.24
C LYS A 202 -7.80 11.94 -10.94
N SER A 203 -9.08 12.28 -10.99
CA SER A 203 -9.81 12.81 -9.85
C SER A 203 -10.25 11.75 -8.84
N ASP A 204 -10.16 10.45 -9.16
CA ASP A 204 -10.72 9.36 -8.35
C ASP A 204 -10.15 9.30 -6.93
N ALA A 205 -8.83 9.32 -6.77
CA ALA A 205 -8.22 9.32 -5.45
C ALA A 205 -8.52 10.62 -4.66
N TYR A 206 -8.64 11.75 -5.37
CA TYR A 206 -9.02 13.04 -4.79
C TYR A 206 -10.46 12.99 -4.27
N THR A 207 -11.44 12.59 -5.08
CA THR A 207 -12.87 12.57 -4.70
C THR A 207 -13.13 11.62 -3.54
N LEU A 208 -12.42 10.50 -3.48
CA LEU A 208 -12.53 9.51 -2.41
C LEU A 208 -11.92 9.95 -1.08
N THR A 209 -11.02 10.92 -1.06
CA THR A 209 -10.22 11.22 0.15
C THR A 209 -10.32 12.66 0.63
N ARG A 210 -10.67 13.61 -0.23
CA ARG A 210 -10.65 15.06 0.07
C ARG A 210 -11.40 15.41 1.35
N ARG A 211 -12.67 15.02 1.45
CA ARG A 211 -13.54 15.34 2.59
C ARG A 211 -13.11 14.68 3.89
N ALA A 212 -12.78 13.39 3.85
CA ALA A 212 -12.24 12.68 5.00
C ALA A 212 -10.90 13.26 5.49
N ARG A 213 -10.12 13.92 4.62
CA ARG A 213 -8.90 14.66 4.99
C ARG A 213 -9.19 16.07 5.49
N GLU A 214 -10.22 16.75 4.98
CA GLU A 214 -10.71 18.04 5.53
C GLU A 214 -11.09 17.94 7.00
N GLY A 215 -11.67 16.81 7.41
CA GLY A 215 -11.98 16.56 8.82
C GLY A 215 -10.75 16.46 9.73
N ARG A 216 -9.52 16.44 9.19
CA ARG A 216 -8.27 16.31 9.95
C ARG A 216 -7.33 17.52 9.85
N GLY A 217 -7.46 18.32 8.80
CA GLY A 217 -6.60 19.46 8.51
C GLY A 217 -7.00 20.11 7.18
N THR A 218 -6.26 21.11 6.75
CA THR A 218 -6.51 21.76 5.46
C THR A 218 -6.10 20.82 4.33
N ALA A 219 -6.97 20.61 3.34
CA ALA A 219 -6.59 19.86 2.14
C ALA A 219 -6.31 20.80 0.95
N TRP A 220 -5.07 21.29 0.95
CA TRP A 220 -4.46 22.03 -0.13
C TRP A 220 -4.57 21.27 -1.45
N THR A 221 -5.07 21.94 -2.49
CA THR A 221 -5.26 21.33 -3.81
C THR A 221 -4.64 22.21 -4.87
N MET A 222 -3.61 21.69 -5.54
CA MET A 222 -3.03 22.28 -6.75
C MET A 222 -3.53 21.50 -7.96
N ASP A 223 -4.59 22.00 -8.57
CA ASP A 223 -5.20 21.39 -9.76
C ASP A 223 -4.73 22.13 -11.02
N LEU A 224 -3.50 21.82 -11.44
CA LEU A 224 -2.77 22.59 -12.45
C LEU A 224 -3.43 22.55 -13.83
N GLN A 225 -4.19 21.49 -14.13
CA GLN A 225 -4.80 21.27 -15.45
C GLN A 225 -6.27 20.87 -15.37
N SER A 226 -6.97 21.30 -14.33
CA SER A 226 -8.41 21.06 -14.13
C SER A 226 -8.80 19.57 -14.23
N VAL A 227 -8.06 18.72 -13.52
CA VAL A 227 -8.35 17.28 -13.34
C VAL A 227 -9.59 17.09 -12.46
N ALA A 228 -9.70 17.86 -11.37
CA ALA A 228 -10.82 17.84 -10.44
C ALA A 228 -11.70 19.11 -10.50
N TYR A 229 -11.34 20.04 -11.39
CA TYR A 229 -11.91 21.40 -11.48
C TYR A 229 -11.95 22.05 -10.09
N ALA A 230 -10.91 21.82 -9.28
CA ALA A 230 -10.87 22.36 -7.93
C ALA A 230 -10.69 23.89 -7.98
N PRO A 231 -11.38 24.64 -7.11
CA PRO A 231 -11.15 26.08 -7.04
C PRO A 231 -9.71 26.35 -6.61
N ARG A 232 -9.07 27.34 -7.25
CA ARG A 232 -7.74 27.79 -6.83
C ARG A 232 -7.84 28.58 -5.53
N GLU A 233 -7.60 27.91 -4.41
CA GLU A 233 -7.66 28.49 -3.05
C GLU A 233 -6.28 28.94 -2.51
N LEU A 234 -5.21 28.48 -3.15
CA LEU A 234 -3.82 28.74 -2.76
C LEU A 234 -2.97 29.25 -3.92
N TRP A 235 -1.80 29.76 -3.59
CA TRP A 235 -0.66 29.87 -4.51
C TRP A 235 0.63 29.43 -3.79
N TRP A 236 1.68 29.09 -4.52
CA TRP A 236 2.96 28.67 -3.97
C TRP A 236 4.12 29.47 -4.58
N ASP A 237 4.97 30.11 -3.76
CA ASP A 237 6.19 30.72 -4.28
C ASP A 237 7.22 29.64 -4.66
N MET A 238 7.22 29.21 -5.93
CA MET A 238 8.18 28.22 -6.41
C MET A 238 9.62 28.74 -6.36
N ILE A 239 9.80 30.06 -6.58
CA ILE A 239 11.10 30.71 -6.74
C ILE A 239 11.77 30.91 -5.38
N ALA A 240 11.01 30.90 -4.28
CA ALA A 240 11.56 30.92 -2.93
C ALA A 240 12.64 29.85 -2.71
N SER A 241 12.48 28.65 -3.29
CA SER A 241 13.47 27.57 -3.18
C SER A 241 14.79 27.89 -3.90
N ALA A 242 14.76 28.76 -4.92
CA ALA A 242 15.92 29.16 -5.72
C ALA A 242 16.78 30.25 -5.05
N ARG A 243 16.51 30.62 -3.79
CA ARG A 243 17.41 31.50 -3.01
C ARG A 243 18.79 30.89 -2.76
N SER A 244 18.92 29.56 -2.81
CA SER A 244 20.20 28.86 -2.84
C SER A 244 20.49 28.31 -4.24
N ILE A 245 21.78 28.16 -4.56
CA ILE A 245 22.20 27.56 -5.84
C ILE A 245 21.75 26.11 -5.96
N GLU A 246 21.81 25.36 -4.87
CA GLU A 246 21.30 23.99 -4.82
C GLU A 246 19.81 23.95 -5.13
N GLY A 247 19.02 24.82 -4.49
CA GLY A 247 17.58 24.89 -4.72
C GLY A 247 17.22 25.32 -6.14
N ALA A 248 17.95 26.30 -6.70
CA ALA A 248 17.81 26.71 -8.10
C ALA A 248 18.17 25.58 -9.07
N THR A 249 19.22 24.81 -8.77
CA THR A 249 19.65 23.63 -9.55
C THR A 249 18.60 22.54 -9.56
N ARG A 250 18.02 22.23 -8.41
CA ARG A 250 16.93 21.25 -8.29
C ARG A 250 15.68 21.72 -9.01
N LEU A 251 15.25 22.98 -8.81
CA LEU A 251 14.10 23.54 -9.49
C LEU A 251 14.26 23.48 -11.02
N ALA A 252 15.40 23.94 -11.55
CA ALA A 252 15.70 23.84 -12.97
C ALA A 252 15.72 22.40 -13.48
N GLY A 253 16.27 21.47 -12.69
CA GLY A 253 16.28 20.04 -13.01
C GLY A 253 14.88 19.47 -13.21
N HIS A 254 13.89 19.85 -12.38
CA HIS A 254 12.50 19.40 -12.54
C HIS A 254 11.89 19.86 -13.87
N PHE A 255 12.17 21.09 -14.32
CA PHE A 255 11.69 21.59 -15.62
C PHE A 255 12.32 20.86 -16.80
N VAL A 256 13.64 20.61 -16.76
CA VAL A 256 14.33 19.91 -17.84
C VAL A 256 13.94 18.43 -17.90
N ASN A 257 13.85 17.74 -16.76
CA ASN A 257 13.50 16.32 -16.68
C ASN A 257 12.03 16.02 -17.03
N ALA A 258 11.13 16.99 -16.80
CA ALA A 258 9.73 16.85 -17.16
C ALA A 258 9.46 17.03 -18.66
N SER A 259 10.41 17.60 -19.41
CA SER A 259 10.27 17.78 -20.86
C SER A 259 10.15 16.44 -21.60
N ALA A 260 9.58 16.47 -22.82
CA ALA A 260 9.12 15.27 -23.52
C ALA A 260 10.24 14.27 -23.88
N ASP A 261 11.50 14.69 -23.87
CA ASP A 261 12.65 13.86 -24.17
C ASP A 261 13.62 13.78 -22.98
N ALA A 262 13.32 12.87 -22.05
CA ALA A 262 14.14 12.64 -20.86
C ALA A 262 15.58 12.18 -21.21
N ARG A 263 15.83 11.65 -22.41
CA ARG A 263 17.20 11.34 -22.87
C ARG A 263 17.96 12.60 -23.30
N ALA A 264 17.26 13.58 -23.88
CA ALA A 264 17.84 14.86 -24.26
C ALA A 264 18.20 15.76 -23.06
N ALA A 265 17.69 15.44 -21.86
CA ALA A 265 18.08 16.14 -20.62
C ALA A 265 19.58 16.00 -20.31
N ASP A 266 20.17 14.85 -20.63
CA ASP A 266 21.59 14.56 -20.39
C ASP A 266 22.52 15.05 -21.51
N ASP A 267 21.95 15.48 -22.63
CA ASP A 267 22.69 16.04 -23.75
C ASP A 267 23.22 17.45 -23.42
N PHE A 268 24.17 17.92 -24.23
CA PHE A 268 24.76 19.27 -24.08
C PHE A 268 23.71 20.36 -23.94
N TRP A 269 22.66 20.31 -24.77
CA TRP A 269 21.57 21.28 -24.78
C TRP A 269 20.74 21.25 -23.50
N GLY A 270 20.37 20.06 -23.01
CA GLY A 270 19.66 19.90 -21.73
C GLY A 270 20.43 20.48 -20.56
N LYS A 271 21.72 20.15 -20.44
CA LYS A 271 22.61 20.69 -19.40
C LYS A 271 22.80 22.20 -19.53
N ALA A 272 22.99 22.72 -20.73
CA ALA A 272 23.17 24.16 -20.95
C ALA A 272 21.88 24.94 -20.65
N GLY A 273 20.73 24.43 -21.09
CA GLY A 273 19.41 24.98 -20.78
C GLY A 273 19.13 24.98 -19.28
N GLN A 274 19.41 23.87 -18.58
CA GLN A 274 19.29 23.79 -17.13
C GLN A 274 20.17 24.85 -16.44
N ASN A 275 21.44 24.97 -16.83
CA ASN A 275 22.35 25.95 -16.24
C ASN A 275 21.87 27.39 -16.41
N THR A 276 21.27 27.72 -17.57
CA THR A 276 20.63 29.02 -17.81
C THR A 276 19.44 29.21 -16.87
N LEU A 277 18.56 28.22 -16.73
CA LEU A 277 17.45 28.27 -15.78
C LEU A 277 17.91 28.42 -14.33
N VAL A 278 19.01 27.76 -13.91
CA VAL A 278 19.59 27.96 -12.56
C VAL A 278 19.93 29.42 -12.33
N ALA A 279 20.62 30.05 -13.28
CA ALA A 279 21.00 31.45 -13.17
C ALA A 279 19.78 32.36 -13.10
N LEU A 280 18.77 32.13 -13.95
CA LEU A 280 17.57 32.97 -14.01
C LEU A 280 16.67 32.78 -12.78
N PHE A 281 16.42 31.56 -12.32
CA PHE A 281 15.64 31.30 -11.10
C PHE A 281 16.34 31.88 -9.86
N HIS A 282 17.66 31.72 -9.76
CA HIS A 282 18.41 32.31 -8.65
C HIS A 282 18.40 33.85 -8.69
N ALA A 283 18.55 34.44 -9.89
CA ALA A 283 18.45 35.88 -10.08
C ALA A 283 17.07 36.40 -9.64
N ALA A 284 15.98 35.71 -10.03
CA ALA A 284 14.63 36.09 -9.64
C ALA A 284 14.42 36.02 -8.12
N ALA A 285 14.89 34.94 -7.48
CA ALA A 285 14.78 34.78 -6.03
C ALA A 285 15.51 35.87 -5.23
N LEU A 286 16.64 36.34 -5.74
CA LEU A 286 17.45 37.39 -5.11
C LEU A 286 16.90 38.80 -5.35
N SER A 287 16.34 39.08 -6.53
CA SER A 287 15.80 40.40 -6.87
C SER A 287 14.35 40.61 -6.42
N GLY A 288 13.67 39.57 -5.94
CA GLY A 288 12.24 39.61 -5.63
C GLY A 288 11.34 39.52 -6.87
N ALA A 289 11.90 39.12 -8.02
CA ALA A 289 11.14 38.85 -9.22
C ALA A 289 10.42 37.49 -9.15
N THR A 290 9.48 37.28 -10.05
CA THR A 290 8.62 36.10 -10.13
C THR A 290 9.03 35.17 -11.27
N VAL A 291 8.41 34.00 -11.36
CA VAL A 291 8.63 33.09 -12.49
C VAL A 291 8.23 33.71 -13.84
N LEU A 292 7.27 34.65 -13.86
CA LEU A 292 6.88 35.35 -15.08
C LEU A 292 7.99 36.27 -15.61
N ASP A 293 8.78 36.83 -14.71
CA ASP A 293 9.96 37.63 -15.09
C ASP A 293 11.04 36.74 -15.71
N VAL A 294 11.18 35.49 -15.23
CA VAL A 294 12.07 34.50 -15.83
C VAL A 294 11.67 34.16 -17.26
N LEU A 295 10.38 33.98 -17.55
CA LEU A 295 9.90 33.79 -18.92
C LEU A 295 10.26 34.99 -19.81
N ARG A 296 10.06 36.21 -19.31
CA ARG A 296 10.45 37.44 -20.02
C ARG A 296 11.94 37.50 -20.33
N TRP A 297 12.79 37.10 -19.38
CA TRP A 297 14.25 37.04 -19.57
C TRP A 297 14.67 35.95 -20.56
N LEU A 298 13.94 34.84 -20.66
CA LEU A 298 14.16 33.80 -21.67
C LEU A 298 13.81 34.27 -23.08
N ASP A 299 12.81 35.13 -23.22
CA ASP A 299 12.42 35.73 -24.50
C ASP A 299 13.33 36.90 -24.90
N THR A 300 13.96 37.56 -23.93
CA THR A 300 14.86 38.69 -24.15
C THR A 300 16.25 38.44 -23.54
N PRO A 301 17.11 37.62 -24.18
CA PRO A 301 18.45 37.30 -23.66
C PRO A 301 19.36 38.51 -23.43
N THR A 302 19.07 39.64 -24.09
CA THR A 302 19.81 40.90 -23.95
C THR A 302 19.46 41.69 -22.68
N ASP A 303 18.40 41.31 -21.96
CA ASP A 303 18.04 41.93 -20.69
C ASP A 303 19.16 41.68 -19.66
N ARG A 304 19.70 42.78 -19.11
CA ARG A 304 20.77 42.75 -18.12
C ARG A 304 20.26 42.64 -16.68
N ALA A 305 18.95 42.74 -16.45
CA ALA A 305 18.33 42.59 -15.13
C ALA A 305 18.77 41.32 -14.38
N PRO A 306 18.72 40.10 -14.96
CA PRO A 306 19.13 38.90 -14.24
C PRO A 306 20.63 38.90 -13.92
N ILE A 307 21.48 39.38 -14.84
CA ILE A 307 22.93 39.50 -14.60
C ILE A 307 23.21 40.50 -13.48
N ASN A 308 22.52 41.64 -13.47
CA ASN A 308 22.68 42.68 -12.45
C ASN A 308 22.22 42.20 -11.07
N ALA A 309 21.11 41.45 -10.99
CA ALA A 309 20.64 40.83 -9.76
C ALA A 309 21.68 39.86 -9.17
N LEU A 310 22.38 39.11 -10.03
CA LEU A 310 23.42 38.18 -9.61
C LEU A 310 24.73 38.86 -9.22
N LYS A 311 25.11 39.99 -9.82
CA LYS A 311 26.43 40.62 -9.61
C LYS A 311 26.80 40.83 -8.14
N THR A 312 25.85 41.26 -7.32
CA THR A 312 26.09 41.59 -5.90
C THR A 312 26.22 40.35 -5.03
N HIS A 313 25.48 39.27 -5.34
CA HIS A 313 25.36 38.10 -4.46
C HIS A 313 26.15 36.88 -4.98
N ASN A 314 26.32 36.77 -6.29
CA ASN A 314 27.02 35.68 -6.96
C ASN A 314 27.68 36.15 -8.27
N PRO A 315 28.82 36.87 -8.18
CA PRO A 315 29.52 37.42 -9.35
C PRO A 315 30.04 36.34 -10.32
N ALA A 316 30.31 35.13 -9.82
CA ALA A 316 30.73 34.00 -10.65
C ALA A 316 29.58 33.53 -11.56
N LEU A 317 28.37 33.35 -11.00
CA LEU A 317 27.20 33.00 -11.79
C LEU A 317 26.77 34.13 -12.73
N ALA A 318 26.90 35.39 -12.30
CA ALA A 318 26.67 36.55 -13.15
C ALA A 318 27.60 36.56 -14.37
N SER A 319 28.90 36.30 -14.17
CA SER A 319 29.89 36.19 -15.25
C SER A 319 29.58 35.03 -16.19
N ARG A 320 29.16 33.88 -15.65
CA ARG A 320 28.76 32.71 -16.46
C ARG A 320 27.54 32.99 -17.33
N LEU A 321 26.49 33.59 -16.76
CA LEU A 321 25.29 33.98 -17.51
C LEU A 321 25.63 35.02 -18.59
N ALA A 322 26.47 36.01 -18.26
CA ALA A 322 26.94 37.01 -19.21
C ALA A 322 27.72 36.39 -20.38
N ALA A 323 28.58 35.41 -20.10
CA ALA A 323 29.30 34.67 -21.14
C ALA A 323 28.34 33.86 -22.04
N THR A 324 27.30 33.23 -21.48
CA THR A 324 26.27 32.54 -22.27
C THR A 324 25.51 33.50 -23.19
N VAL A 325 25.13 34.69 -22.69
CA VAL A 325 24.43 35.72 -23.49
C VAL A 325 25.33 36.28 -24.61
N ALA A 326 26.62 36.46 -24.34
CA ALA A 326 27.60 36.98 -25.30
C ALA A 326 28.14 35.93 -26.28
N GLY A 327 27.79 34.66 -26.11
CA GLY A 327 28.22 33.57 -26.98
C GLY A 327 27.71 33.69 -28.42
N ALA A 328 28.17 32.78 -29.29
CA ALA A 328 27.71 32.70 -30.68
C ALA A 328 26.18 32.60 -30.77
N VAL A 329 25.57 33.32 -31.72
CA VAL A 329 24.12 33.50 -31.83
C VAL A 329 23.39 32.15 -31.90
N GLU A 330 23.85 31.24 -32.76
CA GLU A 330 23.24 29.93 -32.98
C GLU A 330 23.29 29.07 -31.70
N THR A 331 24.42 29.08 -31.00
CA THR A 331 24.59 28.33 -29.75
C THR A 331 23.75 28.94 -28.62
N ARG A 332 23.76 30.26 -28.48
CA ARG A 332 22.95 30.97 -27.49
C ARG A 332 21.47 30.68 -27.72
N ASP A 333 20.99 30.84 -28.95
CA ASP A 333 19.58 30.68 -29.27
C ASP A 333 19.12 29.23 -29.07
N GLY A 334 19.96 28.24 -29.38
CA GLY A 334 19.71 26.83 -29.05
C GLY A 334 19.59 26.56 -27.55
N ILE A 335 20.49 27.13 -26.72
CA ILE A 335 20.44 26.99 -25.25
C ILE A 335 19.16 27.61 -24.68
N TYR A 336 18.82 28.82 -25.11
CA TYR A 336 17.62 29.51 -24.65
C TYR A 336 16.34 28.82 -25.15
N GLU A 337 16.36 28.24 -26.34
CA GLU A 337 15.24 27.46 -26.86
C GLU A 337 14.96 26.21 -26.02
N THR A 338 16.00 25.48 -25.61
CA THR A 338 15.84 24.37 -24.66
C THR A 338 15.22 24.83 -23.34
N ALA A 339 15.66 25.97 -22.81
CA ALA A 339 15.10 26.53 -21.57
C ALA A 339 13.64 27.02 -21.70
N ARG A 340 13.28 27.61 -22.85
CA ARG A 340 11.88 27.99 -23.18
C ARG A 340 10.99 26.76 -23.29
N GLN A 341 11.44 25.72 -23.98
CA GLN A 341 10.67 24.47 -24.11
C GLN A 341 10.43 23.82 -22.75
N ALA A 342 11.45 23.78 -21.89
CA ALA A 342 11.34 23.24 -20.53
C ALA A 342 10.31 24.00 -19.68
N THR A 343 10.21 25.32 -19.84
CA THR A 343 9.31 26.19 -19.05
C THR A 343 7.97 26.49 -19.72
N SER A 344 7.68 25.89 -20.87
CA SER A 344 6.50 26.18 -21.71
C SER A 344 5.14 26.05 -21.01
N CYS A 345 5.01 25.17 -19.99
CA CYS A 345 3.77 25.06 -19.20
C CYS A 345 3.38 26.35 -18.46
N LEU A 346 4.34 27.24 -18.19
CA LEU A 346 4.11 28.50 -17.49
C LEU A 346 3.58 29.61 -18.42
N LEU A 347 3.53 29.37 -19.74
CA LEU A 347 2.91 30.28 -20.69
C LEU A 347 1.38 30.31 -20.55
N ASP A 348 0.78 29.27 -19.98
CA ASP A 348 -0.64 29.25 -19.62
C ASP A 348 -0.84 30.08 -18.33
N PRO A 349 -1.58 31.21 -18.38
CA PRO A 349 -1.83 32.03 -17.20
C PRO A 349 -2.56 31.29 -16.07
N ALA A 350 -3.37 30.29 -16.40
CA ALA A 350 -4.07 29.48 -15.40
C ALA A 350 -3.08 28.60 -14.62
N ILE A 351 -2.07 28.05 -15.29
CA ILE A 351 -0.99 27.28 -14.65
C ILE A 351 -0.08 28.22 -13.84
N ALA A 352 0.38 29.31 -14.44
CA ALA A 352 1.27 30.28 -13.78
C ALA A 352 0.64 30.90 -12.52
N ALA A 353 -0.68 31.09 -12.47
CA ALA A 353 -1.38 31.63 -11.30
C ALA A 353 -1.27 30.78 -10.03
N TRP A 354 -0.94 29.48 -10.15
CA TRP A 354 -0.70 28.61 -8.98
C TRP A 354 0.63 28.87 -8.31
N VAL A 355 1.57 29.50 -9.02
CA VAL A 355 2.99 29.56 -8.66
C VAL A 355 3.55 30.98 -8.66
N THR A 356 2.65 31.96 -8.74
CA THR A 356 2.95 33.39 -8.73
C THR A 356 2.22 34.08 -7.58
N PRO A 357 2.80 35.15 -6.99
CA PRO A 357 2.18 35.84 -5.87
C PRO A 357 0.74 36.32 -6.14
N ASP A 358 -0.21 35.87 -5.31
CA ASP A 358 -1.60 36.33 -5.34
C ASP A 358 -2.06 36.74 -3.95
N LYS A 359 -2.20 38.05 -3.74
CA LYS A 359 -2.61 38.63 -2.44
C LYS A 359 -4.04 38.23 -2.02
N ARG A 360 -4.83 37.66 -2.92
CA ARG A 360 -6.21 37.22 -2.64
C ARG A 360 -6.29 35.78 -2.15
N ARG A 361 -5.17 35.04 -2.17
CA ARG A 361 -5.11 33.62 -1.83
C ARG A 361 -4.00 33.38 -0.82
N GLU A 362 -4.15 32.31 -0.05
CA GLU A 362 -3.15 31.94 0.94
C GLU A 362 -1.91 31.38 0.25
N GLU A 363 -0.73 31.73 0.75
CA GLU A 363 0.53 31.18 0.27
C GLU A 363 0.78 29.82 0.94
N PHE A 364 0.91 28.77 0.15
CA PHE A 364 1.27 27.46 0.64
C PHE A 364 2.73 27.43 1.12
N LYS A 365 2.94 27.09 2.40
CA LYS A 365 4.26 27.00 3.03
C LYS A 365 4.64 25.52 3.26
N PRO A 366 5.62 24.97 2.51
CA PRO A 366 5.97 23.55 2.60
C PRO A 366 6.42 23.07 3.99
N TYR A 367 7.08 23.94 4.77
CA TYR A 367 7.56 23.59 6.11
C TYR A 367 6.41 23.46 7.11
N ASP A 368 5.47 24.41 7.09
CA ASP A 368 4.28 24.40 7.95
C ASP A 368 3.42 23.18 7.62
N PHE A 369 3.22 22.92 6.32
CA PHE A 369 2.55 21.72 5.83
C PHE A 369 3.19 20.43 6.39
N ALA A 370 4.52 20.28 6.30
CA ALA A 370 5.21 19.04 6.67
C ALA A 370 5.09 18.67 8.16
N THR A 371 4.80 19.65 9.03
CA THR A 371 4.63 19.44 10.47
C THR A 371 3.17 19.41 10.92
N SER A 372 2.23 19.57 9.98
CA SER A 372 0.78 19.61 10.22
C SER A 372 0.10 18.24 10.07
N LYS A 373 -1.24 18.25 10.04
CA LYS A 373 -2.09 17.11 9.63
C LYS A 373 -2.76 17.35 8.27
N ASP A 374 -2.31 18.38 7.56
CA ASP A 374 -2.87 18.82 6.30
C ASP A 374 -2.65 17.80 5.20
N THR A 375 -3.20 18.11 4.04
CA THR A 375 -3.10 17.26 2.87
C THR A 375 -2.81 18.11 1.65
N LEU A 376 -1.90 17.67 0.79
CA LEU A 376 -1.58 18.31 -0.47
C LEU A 376 -1.92 17.36 -1.62
N TYR A 377 -2.88 17.76 -2.43
CA TYR A 377 -3.23 17.12 -3.70
C TYR A 377 -2.52 17.86 -4.84
N LEU A 378 -1.65 17.15 -5.57
CA LEU A 378 -1.03 17.65 -6.79
C LEU A 378 -1.64 16.93 -7.99
N LEU A 379 -2.47 17.63 -8.75
CA LEU A 379 -3.22 17.08 -9.86
C LEU A 379 -2.75 17.69 -11.18
N SER A 380 -2.33 16.84 -12.12
CA SER A 380 -1.86 17.26 -13.44
C SER A 380 -2.20 16.19 -14.48
N LYS A 381 -2.44 16.59 -15.74
CA LYS A 381 -2.67 15.65 -16.83
C LYS A 381 -1.33 15.19 -17.43
N ASP A 382 -1.36 14.05 -18.12
CA ASP A 382 -0.24 13.57 -18.94
C ASP A 382 -0.35 14.15 -20.38
N GLY A 383 0.77 14.39 -21.06
CA GLY A 383 0.81 14.89 -22.45
C GLY A 383 1.52 16.23 -22.68
N GLY A 384 1.48 16.74 -23.92
CA GLY A 384 2.10 18.01 -24.32
C GLY A 384 1.48 19.20 -23.56
N GLY A 385 2.31 20.03 -22.94
CA GLY A 385 1.86 21.09 -22.02
C GLY A 385 1.61 20.61 -20.58
N SER A 386 2.05 19.40 -20.21
CA SER A 386 1.93 18.89 -18.84
C SER A 386 2.61 19.81 -17.82
N ALA A 387 1.93 20.08 -16.71
CA ALA A 387 2.47 20.80 -15.56
C ALA A 387 3.27 19.87 -14.61
N ALA A 388 3.77 18.74 -15.13
CA ALA A 388 4.54 17.75 -14.40
C ALA A 388 5.81 18.34 -13.74
N ALA A 389 6.44 19.35 -14.37
CA ALA A 389 7.58 20.06 -13.78
C ALA A 389 7.22 20.72 -12.44
N ILE A 390 6.08 21.42 -12.42
CA ILE A 390 5.57 22.11 -11.23
C ILE A 390 5.13 21.08 -10.18
N THR A 391 4.46 20.01 -10.61
CA THR A 391 4.04 18.90 -9.74
C THR A 391 5.25 18.25 -9.05
N ALA A 392 6.29 17.90 -9.83
CA ALA A 392 7.52 17.32 -9.32
C ALA A 392 8.25 18.28 -8.37
N ALA A 393 8.34 19.57 -8.72
CA ALA A 393 8.96 20.59 -7.88
C ALA A 393 8.21 20.81 -6.56
N ALA A 394 6.88 20.82 -6.58
CA ALA A 394 6.05 20.95 -5.39
C ALA A 394 6.16 19.71 -4.48
N ALA A 395 6.15 18.50 -5.05
CA ALA A 395 6.38 17.28 -4.29
C ALA A 395 7.78 17.25 -3.65
N ASP A 396 8.82 17.57 -4.43
CA ASP A 396 10.21 17.61 -3.97
C ASP A 396 10.44 18.65 -2.87
N VAL A 397 9.89 19.86 -2.99
CA VAL A 397 10.04 20.87 -1.93
C VAL A 397 9.37 20.45 -0.63
N VAL A 398 8.23 19.76 -0.70
CA VAL A 398 7.53 19.23 0.47
C VAL A 398 8.34 18.11 1.13
N LEU A 399 8.88 17.16 0.35
CA LEU A 399 9.75 16.10 0.87
C LEU A 399 11.01 16.66 1.55
N ARG A 400 11.61 17.70 0.97
CA ARG A 400 12.75 18.40 1.56
C ARG A 400 12.37 19.17 2.82
N ALA A 401 11.24 19.88 2.81
CA ALA A 401 10.75 20.59 3.98
C ALA A 401 10.47 19.63 5.14
N ALA A 402 9.90 18.46 4.86
CA ALA A 402 9.71 17.39 5.83
C ALA A 402 11.04 16.83 6.35
N THR A 403 12.04 16.68 5.48
CA THR A 403 13.40 16.26 5.87
C THR A 403 14.05 17.28 6.80
N MET A 404 13.96 18.57 6.48
CA MET A 404 14.45 19.66 7.33
C MET A 404 13.72 19.71 8.68
N ALA A 405 12.39 19.52 8.67
CA ALA A 405 11.60 19.47 9.89
C ALA A 405 11.96 18.27 10.77
N ALA A 406 12.24 17.10 10.17
CA ALA A 406 12.73 15.93 10.90
C ALA A 406 14.09 16.19 11.56
N GLU A 407 15.04 16.78 10.82
CA GLU A 407 16.37 17.12 11.32
C GLU A 407 16.32 18.10 12.50
N ARG A 408 15.41 19.09 12.44
CA ARG A 408 15.15 20.02 13.55
C ARG A 408 14.47 19.39 14.76
N ASN A 409 13.79 18.26 14.57
CA ASN A 409 13.07 17.53 15.62
C ASN A 409 13.84 16.29 16.14
N GLY A 410 15.18 16.32 16.10
CA GLY A 410 16.01 15.22 16.61
C GLY A 410 16.18 14.06 15.64
N GLY A 411 16.01 14.31 14.33
CA GLY A 411 16.26 13.37 13.24
C GLY A 411 15.02 12.68 12.69
N ARG A 412 13.82 12.92 13.25
CA ARG A 412 12.57 12.31 12.79
C ARG A 412 11.36 13.22 13.02
N LEU A 413 10.36 13.15 12.14
CA LEU A 413 9.04 13.71 12.41
C LEU A 413 8.35 12.95 13.56
N SER A 414 7.76 13.71 14.50
CA SER A 414 6.99 13.16 15.62
C SER A 414 5.71 12.46 15.17
N THR A 415 5.04 13.04 14.17
CA THR A 415 3.91 12.44 13.47
C THR A 415 4.34 12.16 12.02
N PRO A 416 4.35 10.89 11.56
CA PRO A 416 4.84 10.58 10.23
C PRO A 416 4.04 11.25 9.11
N MET A 417 4.76 11.72 8.08
CA MET A 417 4.17 12.18 6.83
C MET A 417 4.09 11.02 5.84
N ARG A 418 2.97 10.89 5.10
CA ARG A 418 2.88 9.95 3.96
C ARG A 418 2.99 10.69 2.64
N ALA A 419 3.85 10.20 1.74
CA ALA A 419 3.99 10.71 0.39
C ALA A 419 3.57 9.64 -0.61
N ILE A 420 2.31 9.68 -1.03
CA ILE A 420 1.71 8.77 -1.99
C ILE A 420 1.92 9.34 -3.40
N LEU A 421 2.94 8.83 -4.07
CA LEU A 421 3.30 9.22 -5.42
C LEU A 421 2.59 8.29 -6.42
N ASP A 422 1.26 8.46 -6.57
CA ASP A 422 0.51 7.78 -7.63
C ASP A 422 0.78 8.45 -8.99
N GLU A 423 0.87 7.62 -10.03
CA GLU A 423 1.26 8.04 -11.38
C GLU A 423 2.61 8.80 -11.39
N ALA A 424 3.54 8.49 -10.47
CA ALA A 424 4.82 9.18 -10.31
C ALA A 424 5.60 9.31 -11.62
N ALA A 425 5.63 8.24 -12.42
CA ALA A 425 6.31 8.22 -13.71
C ALA A 425 5.68 9.17 -14.76
N ASN A 426 4.41 9.51 -14.61
CA ASN A 426 3.67 10.34 -15.55
C ASN A 426 3.61 11.81 -15.09
N VAL A 427 3.31 12.08 -13.81
CA VAL A 427 3.04 13.44 -13.32
C VAL A 427 4.05 13.97 -12.30
N CYS A 428 4.87 13.13 -11.67
CA CYS A 428 5.78 13.54 -10.59
C CYS A 428 7.19 12.97 -10.79
N ARG A 429 7.84 13.37 -11.89
CA ARG A 429 9.18 12.89 -12.30
C ARG A 429 10.30 13.58 -11.51
N ILE A 430 10.48 13.19 -10.25
CA ILE A 430 11.64 13.61 -9.44
C ILE A 430 12.83 12.73 -9.86
N GLY A 431 13.85 13.34 -10.49
CA GLY A 431 14.97 12.60 -11.09
C GLY A 431 15.79 11.79 -10.07
N ASP A 432 16.02 12.33 -8.88
CA ASP A 432 16.77 11.69 -7.79
C ASP A 432 15.89 10.99 -6.75
N LEU A 433 14.61 10.73 -7.08
CA LEU A 433 13.69 9.99 -6.20
C LEU A 433 14.28 8.67 -5.67
N PRO A 434 14.98 7.85 -6.47
CA PRO A 434 15.62 6.64 -5.98
C PRO A 434 16.62 6.89 -4.84
N ALA A 435 17.36 8.00 -4.87
CA ALA A 435 18.31 8.35 -3.82
C ALA A 435 17.60 8.81 -2.54
N LEU A 436 16.47 9.52 -2.67
CA LEU A 436 15.67 9.96 -1.53
C LEU A 436 15.13 8.77 -0.71
N TYR A 437 14.75 7.69 -1.39
CA TYR A 437 14.21 6.48 -0.75
C TYR A 437 15.11 5.91 0.35
N SER A 438 16.44 6.03 0.22
CA SER A 438 17.37 5.47 1.20
C SER A 438 17.31 6.14 2.58
N HIS A 439 16.74 7.35 2.69
CA HIS A 439 16.84 8.14 3.91
C HIS A 439 15.53 8.83 4.37
N LEU A 440 14.46 8.79 3.56
CA LEU A 440 13.15 9.35 3.95
C LEU A 440 12.52 8.57 5.11
N GLY A 441 12.58 7.23 5.07
CA GLY A 441 11.96 6.36 6.06
C GLY A 441 12.44 6.62 7.49
N SER A 442 13.75 6.74 7.69
CA SER A 442 14.34 7.03 9.01
C SER A 442 13.98 8.42 9.55
N ARG A 443 13.56 9.34 8.68
CA ARG A 443 13.11 10.70 9.03
C ARG A 443 11.61 10.79 9.31
N GLY A 444 10.88 9.68 9.25
CA GLY A 444 9.42 9.67 9.47
C GLY A 444 8.63 10.19 8.28
N ILE A 445 9.21 10.07 7.08
CA ILE A 445 8.54 10.33 5.81
C ILE A 445 8.37 8.98 5.13
N THR A 446 7.14 8.59 4.88
CA THR A 446 6.78 7.29 4.31
C THR A 446 6.50 7.45 2.82
N PRO A 447 7.50 7.26 1.92
CA PRO A 447 7.27 7.35 0.49
C PRO A 447 6.61 6.07 -0.04
N MET A 448 5.65 6.26 -0.93
CA MET A 448 4.96 5.19 -1.63
C MET A 448 4.87 5.53 -3.12
N THR A 449 5.68 4.87 -3.93
CA THR A 449 5.68 5.04 -5.39
C THR A 449 4.84 3.96 -6.02
N ILE A 450 3.82 4.35 -6.78
CA ILE A 450 2.89 3.43 -7.43
C ILE A 450 3.15 3.47 -8.94
N LEU A 451 3.54 2.32 -9.48
CA LEU A 451 3.89 2.14 -10.89
C LEU A 451 2.94 1.14 -11.55
N GLN A 452 2.70 1.32 -12.83
CA GLN A 452 1.95 0.36 -13.64
C GLN A 452 2.79 -0.87 -14.00
N SER A 453 4.10 -0.66 -14.20
CA SER A 453 5.07 -1.72 -14.47
C SER A 453 6.47 -1.26 -14.05
N TYR A 454 7.38 -2.21 -13.88
CA TYR A 454 8.80 -1.92 -13.65
C TYR A 454 9.41 -1.08 -14.76
N ARG A 455 9.11 -1.45 -16.01
CA ARG A 455 9.61 -0.76 -17.22
C ARG A 455 9.14 0.68 -17.30
N GLN A 456 7.96 1.00 -16.75
CA GLN A 456 7.49 2.38 -16.66
C GLN A 456 8.44 3.24 -15.82
N GLY A 457 8.89 2.72 -14.67
CA GLY A 457 9.88 3.40 -13.84
C GLY A 457 11.26 3.46 -14.50
N ALA A 458 11.71 2.36 -15.13
CA ALA A 458 12.98 2.35 -15.86
C ALA A 458 13.02 3.36 -17.02
N LYS A 459 11.88 3.67 -17.65
CA LYS A 459 11.79 4.74 -18.67
C LYS A 459 12.08 6.13 -18.09
N VAL A 460 11.76 6.36 -16.81
CA VAL A 460 11.89 7.67 -16.15
C VAL A 460 13.24 7.83 -15.46
N TRP A 461 13.71 6.82 -14.74
CA TRP A 461 14.94 6.88 -13.93
C TRP A 461 16.12 6.12 -14.55
N GLY A 462 15.94 5.54 -15.73
CA GLY A 462 16.87 4.55 -16.27
C GLY A 462 16.78 3.22 -15.53
N GLU A 463 17.38 2.18 -16.09
CA GLU A 463 17.50 0.88 -15.41
C GLU A 463 18.25 1.00 -14.07
N PRO A 464 19.42 1.68 -13.98
CA PRO A 464 20.13 1.80 -12.70
C PRO A 464 19.32 2.54 -11.62
N GLY A 465 18.60 3.59 -12.00
CA GLY A 465 17.77 4.35 -11.05
C GLY A 465 16.54 3.56 -10.60
N MET A 466 15.91 2.81 -11.49
CA MET A 466 14.80 1.93 -11.13
C MET A 466 15.27 0.75 -10.25
N ASP A 467 16.41 0.15 -10.56
CA ASP A 467 17.04 -0.89 -9.74
C ASP A 467 17.37 -0.36 -8.34
N ALA A 468 17.88 0.87 -8.25
CA ALA A 468 18.15 1.54 -6.97
C ALA A 468 16.87 1.79 -6.17
N LEU A 469 15.81 2.30 -6.81
CA LEU A 469 14.50 2.51 -6.17
C LEU A 469 13.93 1.18 -5.66
N TRP A 470 14.00 0.15 -6.50
CA TRP A 470 13.55 -1.20 -6.16
C TRP A 470 14.35 -1.76 -4.98
N GLY A 471 15.69 -1.67 -5.03
CA GLY A 471 16.58 -2.12 -3.96
C GLY A 471 16.35 -1.39 -2.64
N ALA A 472 16.11 -0.08 -2.68
CA ALA A 472 15.87 0.76 -1.50
C ALA A 472 14.47 0.61 -0.90
N SER A 473 13.50 0.09 -1.67
CA SER A 473 12.13 -0.14 -1.18
C SER A 473 12.08 -1.32 -0.20
N THR A 474 11.85 -1.07 1.08
CA THR A 474 11.77 -2.15 2.09
C THR A 474 10.52 -3.01 1.94
N VAL A 475 9.46 -2.45 1.35
CA VAL A 475 8.22 -3.17 1.04
C VAL A 475 7.86 -3.00 -0.43
N LYS A 476 7.68 -4.13 -1.11
CA LYS A 476 7.25 -4.20 -2.51
C LYS A 476 5.91 -4.91 -2.59
N LEU A 477 4.94 -4.29 -3.24
CA LEU A 477 3.60 -4.85 -3.42
C LEU A 477 3.35 -5.09 -4.91
N LEU A 478 3.26 -6.36 -5.29
CA LEU A 478 3.14 -6.81 -6.67
C LEU A 478 1.72 -7.30 -6.92
N GLY A 479 0.88 -6.46 -7.53
CA GLY A 479 -0.53 -6.77 -7.80
C GLY A 479 -0.74 -7.55 -9.09
N ALA A 480 -2.01 -7.74 -9.44
CA ALA A 480 -2.41 -8.44 -10.66
C ALA A 480 -1.94 -7.73 -11.96
N GLY A 481 -1.73 -8.53 -13.02
CA GLY A 481 -1.45 -8.05 -14.37
C GLY A 481 0.02 -7.77 -14.68
N ILE A 482 0.95 -8.43 -14.00
CA ILE A 482 2.38 -8.36 -14.32
C ILE A 482 2.63 -9.14 -15.63
N ASP A 483 2.63 -8.44 -16.75
CA ASP A 483 2.93 -9.00 -18.09
C ASP A 483 4.44 -9.01 -18.43
N ASP A 484 5.31 -8.94 -17.41
CA ASP A 484 6.76 -9.02 -17.56
C ASP A 484 7.25 -10.44 -17.20
N ALA A 485 7.68 -11.19 -18.22
CA ALA A 485 8.13 -12.57 -18.07
C ALA A 485 9.36 -12.69 -17.16
N THR A 486 10.35 -11.80 -17.33
CA THR A 486 11.58 -11.79 -16.52
C THR A 486 11.25 -11.52 -15.05
N MET A 487 10.37 -10.56 -14.78
CA MET A 487 9.92 -10.30 -13.40
C MET A 487 9.19 -11.51 -12.81
N ALA A 488 8.26 -12.12 -13.56
CA ALA A 488 7.51 -13.29 -13.09
C ALA A 488 8.42 -14.49 -12.78
N GLU A 489 9.42 -14.75 -13.63
CA GLU A 489 10.45 -15.79 -13.40
C GLU A 489 11.31 -15.48 -12.17
N ASN A 490 11.77 -14.24 -12.02
CA ASN A 490 12.58 -13.83 -10.88
C ASN A 490 11.80 -13.98 -9.57
N ILE A 491 10.53 -13.60 -9.55
CA ILE A 491 9.64 -13.78 -8.39
C ILE A 491 9.47 -15.27 -8.07
N SER A 492 9.21 -16.10 -9.08
CA SER A 492 9.06 -17.55 -8.92
C SER A 492 10.31 -18.17 -8.27
N LYS A 493 11.51 -17.79 -8.76
CA LYS A 493 12.80 -18.21 -8.19
C LYS A 493 13.00 -17.74 -6.75
N LEU A 494 12.61 -16.50 -6.43
CA LEU A 494 12.73 -15.92 -5.08
C LEU A 494 11.75 -16.56 -4.07
N ILE A 495 10.55 -16.93 -4.52
CA ILE A 495 9.60 -17.72 -3.73
C ILE A 495 10.20 -19.11 -3.42
N GLY A 496 10.84 -19.72 -4.41
CA GLY A 496 11.59 -20.96 -4.27
C GLY A 496 10.76 -22.23 -4.44
N LYS A 497 11.40 -23.36 -4.12
CA LYS A 497 10.91 -24.72 -4.39
C LYS A 497 10.43 -25.44 -3.13
N GLN A 498 9.39 -26.25 -3.28
CA GLN A 498 8.97 -27.21 -2.27
C GLN A 498 9.30 -28.64 -2.71
N LYS A 499 9.59 -29.49 -1.73
CA LYS A 499 9.79 -30.93 -1.96
C LYS A 499 8.44 -31.62 -1.91
N ILE A 500 8.01 -32.19 -3.03
CA ILE A 500 6.80 -32.99 -3.12
C ILE A 500 7.20 -34.47 -2.97
N ARG A 501 6.30 -35.27 -2.41
CA ARG A 501 6.45 -36.72 -2.35
C ARG A 501 5.30 -37.31 -3.15
N ASP A 502 5.59 -37.75 -4.37
CA ASP A 502 4.61 -38.47 -5.15
C ASP A 502 4.64 -39.94 -4.75
N ALA A 503 3.46 -40.46 -4.38
CA ALA A 503 3.25 -41.87 -4.16
C ALA A 503 2.73 -42.48 -5.46
N SER A 504 3.58 -43.24 -6.15
CA SER A 504 3.14 -44.04 -7.29
C SER A 504 2.64 -45.39 -6.78
N HIS A 505 1.39 -45.72 -7.09
CA HIS A 505 0.77 -46.99 -6.75
C HIS A 505 0.75 -47.87 -7.99
N SER A 506 1.55 -48.93 -8.01
CA SER A 506 1.49 -49.95 -9.06
C SER A 506 0.74 -51.18 -8.55
N HIS A 507 -0.16 -51.69 -9.40
CA HIS A 507 -0.94 -52.89 -9.13
C HIS A 507 -0.44 -54.01 -10.06
N SER A 508 0.05 -55.11 -9.51
CA SER A 508 0.35 -56.35 -10.24
C SER A 508 -0.45 -57.51 -9.66
N ALA A 509 -0.53 -58.63 -10.40
CA ALA A 509 -1.21 -59.85 -9.97
C ALA A 509 -0.63 -60.48 -8.68
N SER A 510 0.55 -60.05 -8.23
CA SER A 510 1.26 -60.58 -7.05
C SER A 510 1.31 -59.63 -5.84
N GLY A 511 0.74 -58.42 -5.92
CA GLY A 511 0.66 -57.50 -4.78
C GLY A 511 0.68 -56.02 -5.17
N ARG A 512 0.44 -55.16 -4.16
CA ARG A 512 0.45 -53.69 -4.31
C ARG A 512 1.78 -53.14 -3.83
N SER A 513 2.50 -52.43 -4.70
CA SER A 513 3.72 -51.71 -4.35
C SER A 513 3.47 -50.20 -4.33
N THR A 514 4.09 -49.50 -3.38
CA THR A 514 4.04 -48.04 -3.28
C THR A 514 5.45 -47.50 -3.30
N THR A 515 5.79 -46.79 -4.37
CA THR A 515 7.10 -46.17 -4.53
C THR A 515 6.96 -44.67 -4.31
N TYR A 516 7.80 -44.11 -3.43
CA TYR A 516 7.86 -42.67 -3.20
C TYR A 516 9.02 -42.08 -3.99
N SER A 517 8.72 -41.18 -4.93
CA SER A 517 9.75 -40.42 -5.66
C SER A 517 9.73 -38.97 -5.17
N PRO A 518 10.82 -38.46 -4.55
CA PRO A 518 10.90 -37.06 -4.18
C PRO A 518 11.41 -36.21 -5.34
N HIS A 519 10.59 -35.30 -5.87
CA HIS A 519 11.03 -34.24 -6.77
C HIS A 519 10.75 -32.85 -6.17
N ARG A 520 11.40 -31.83 -6.74
CA ARG A 520 11.27 -30.43 -6.32
C ARG A 520 10.49 -29.67 -7.38
N GLU A 521 9.43 -29.00 -6.96
CA GLU A 521 8.63 -28.11 -7.81
C GLU A 521 8.65 -26.70 -7.24
N GLU A 522 8.47 -25.70 -8.11
CA GLU A 522 8.30 -24.31 -7.67
C GLU A 522 7.04 -24.20 -6.81
N ILE A 523 7.12 -23.50 -5.68
CA ILE A 523 5.94 -23.24 -4.84
C ILE A 523 4.91 -22.43 -5.62
N MET A 524 5.39 -21.50 -6.46
CA MET A 524 4.57 -20.72 -7.38
C MET A 524 5.30 -20.55 -8.71
N GLU A 525 4.78 -21.17 -9.76
CA GLU A 525 5.30 -21.01 -11.12
C GLU A 525 5.13 -19.57 -11.64
N ALA A 526 6.01 -19.14 -12.55
CA ALA A 526 5.92 -17.83 -13.21
C ALA A 526 4.55 -17.59 -13.88
N ALA A 527 3.94 -18.65 -14.45
CA ALA A 527 2.60 -18.58 -15.01
C ALA A 527 1.53 -18.22 -13.96
N LYS A 528 1.66 -18.72 -12.72
CA LYS A 528 0.76 -18.38 -11.60
C LYS A 528 1.02 -16.97 -11.07
N VAL A 529 2.28 -16.50 -11.09
CA VAL A 529 2.62 -15.10 -10.77
C VAL A 529 1.95 -14.15 -11.77
N ARG A 530 2.04 -14.44 -13.07
CA ARG A 530 1.36 -13.67 -14.11
C ARG A 530 -0.16 -13.71 -13.97
N ALA A 531 -0.72 -14.89 -13.69
CA ALA A 531 -2.15 -15.12 -13.55
C ALA A 531 -2.72 -14.76 -12.16
N LEU A 532 -2.03 -13.89 -11.41
CA LEU A 532 -2.46 -13.49 -10.08
C LEU A 532 -3.88 -12.88 -10.12
N PRO A 533 -4.83 -13.38 -9.31
CA PRO A 533 -6.19 -12.85 -9.30
C PRO A 533 -6.25 -11.39 -8.88
N ARG A 534 -7.25 -10.65 -9.41
CA ARG A 534 -7.55 -9.29 -8.92
C ARG A 534 -7.86 -9.30 -7.42
N GLY A 535 -7.48 -8.22 -6.73
CA GLY A 535 -7.64 -8.11 -5.29
C GLY A 535 -6.62 -8.92 -4.48
N ARG A 536 -5.63 -9.52 -5.14
CA ARG A 536 -4.47 -10.15 -4.48
C ARG A 536 -3.18 -9.48 -4.92
N ALA A 537 -2.18 -9.56 -4.05
CA ALA A 537 -0.83 -9.11 -4.33
C ALA A 537 0.19 -10.07 -3.71
N LEU A 538 1.37 -10.15 -4.32
CA LEU A 538 2.55 -10.70 -3.69
C LEU A 538 3.20 -9.58 -2.86
N LEU A 539 3.28 -9.81 -1.56
CA LEU A 539 3.94 -8.94 -0.61
C LEU A 539 5.38 -9.41 -0.44
N TRP A 540 6.31 -8.54 -0.81
CA TRP A 540 7.75 -8.78 -0.67
C TRP A 540 8.33 -7.70 0.24
N ALA A 541 8.41 -8.02 1.54
CA ALA A 541 9.04 -7.18 2.54
C ALA A 541 10.45 -7.69 2.88
N THR A 542 11.36 -6.77 3.20
CA THR A 542 12.73 -7.11 3.60
C THR A 542 12.73 -7.96 4.86
N GLY A 543 13.50 -9.05 4.86
CA GLY A 543 13.60 -9.95 6.01
C GLY A 543 12.43 -10.93 6.18
N THR A 544 11.44 -10.92 5.29
CA THR A 544 10.31 -11.87 5.30
C THR A 544 10.29 -12.70 4.01
N PRO A 545 9.71 -13.92 4.01
CA PRO A 545 9.37 -14.60 2.77
C PRO A 545 8.36 -13.76 1.97
N ILE A 546 8.30 -13.99 0.65
CA ILE A 546 7.23 -13.45 -0.18
C ILE A 546 5.92 -14.10 0.25
N ALA A 547 4.93 -13.29 0.57
CA ALA A 547 3.61 -13.74 1.01
C ALA A 547 2.54 -13.40 -0.01
N LEU A 548 1.50 -14.22 -0.10
CA LEU A 548 0.31 -13.87 -0.85
C LEU A 548 -0.65 -13.12 0.10
N VAL A 549 -1.04 -11.92 -0.27
CA VAL A 549 -1.99 -11.11 0.50
C VAL A 549 -3.25 -10.82 -0.29
N LYS A 550 -4.38 -10.80 0.40
CA LYS A 550 -5.64 -10.26 -0.09
C LYS A 550 -5.66 -8.76 0.20
N LEU A 551 -5.71 -7.96 -0.85
CA LEU A 551 -5.78 -6.52 -0.74
C LEU A 551 -7.13 -6.10 -0.14
N ARG A 552 -7.12 -5.00 0.61
CA ARG A 552 -8.27 -4.44 1.31
C ARG A 552 -8.68 -3.11 0.67
N PRO A 553 -9.51 -3.13 -0.38
CA PRO A 553 -9.97 -1.92 -1.03
C PRO A 553 -10.91 -1.13 -0.12
N TRP A 554 -10.88 0.20 -0.22
CA TRP A 554 -11.67 1.10 0.64
C TRP A 554 -13.17 0.76 0.70
N TYR A 555 -13.75 0.22 -0.39
CA TYR A 555 -15.17 -0.13 -0.46
C TYR A 555 -15.53 -1.45 0.25
N GLN A 556 -14.54 -2.19 0.76
CA GLN A 556 -14.72 -3.35 1.63
C GLN A 556 -14.42 -3.01 3.10
N GLU A 557 -14.06 -1.75 3.38
CA GLU A 557 -13.71 -1.29 4.72
C GLU A 557 -14.95 -0.87 5.51
N PRO A 558 -14.89 -0.86 6.86
CA PRO A 558 -16.01 -0.41 7.70
C PRO A 558 -16.51 1.01 7.38
N TYR A 559 -15.62 1.87 6.87
CA TYR A 559 -15.92 3.26 6.48
C TYR A 559 -16.40 3.41 5.03
N ALA A 560 -16.64 2.31 4.30
CA ALA A 560 -17.01 2.34 2.88
C ALA A 560 -18.24 3.19 2.58
N GLY A 561 -19.26 3.14 3.44
CA GLY A 561 -20.50 3.90 3.24
C GLY A 561 -20.30 5.41 3.29
N GLU A 562 -19.50 5.90 4.25
CA GLU A 562 -19.16 7.32 4.39
C GLU A 562 -18.34 7.80 3.19
N ILE A 563 -17.29 7.06 2.84
CA ILE A 563 -16.42 7.39 1.70
C ILE A 563 -17.19 7.36 0.37
N ALA A 564 -18.12 6.42 0.19
CA ALA A 564 -18.95 6.38 -1.02
C ALA A 564 -19.88 7.60 -1.13
N ALA A 565 -20.46 8.05 -0.02
CA ALA A 565 -21.29 9.26 0.02
C ALA A 565 -20.45 10.52 -0.28
N ASP A 566 -19.26 10.62 0.30
CA ASP A 566 -18.32 11.71 0.06
C ASP A 566 -17.86 11.77 -1.40
N ASP A 567 -17.51 10.62 -1.98
CA ASP A 567 -17.11 10.50 -3.39
C ASP A 567 -18.24 10.93 -4.34
N GLN A 568 -19.48 10.50 -4.09
CA GLN A 568 -20.63 10.91 -4.90
C GLN A 568 -20.85 12.42 -4.84
N ALA A 569 -20.77 13.00 -3.64
CA ALA A 569 -21.01 14.42 -3.45
C ALA A 569 -19.85 15.28 -4.02
N GLU A 570 -18.60 14.83 -3.93
CA GLU A 570 -17.47 15.52 -4.55
C GLU A 570 -17.47 15.38 -6.08
N LYS A 571 -17.89 14.23 -6.63
CA LYS A 571 -18.11 14.07 -8.07
C LYS A 571 -19.21 14.99 -8.58
N ALA A 572 -20.32 15.12 -7.86
CA ALA A 572 -21.38 16.07 -8.21
C ALA A 572 -20.88 17.53 -8.19
N ALA A 573 -20.07 17.89 -7.19
CA ALA A 573 -19.44 19.20 -7.11
C ALA A 573 -18.47 19.44 -8.27
N LEU A 574 -17.64 18.45 -8.61
CA LEU A 574 -16.74 18.47 -9.76
C LEU A 574 -17.52 18.68 -11.06
N THR A 575 -18.58 17.91 -11.31
CA THR A 575 -19.41 18.05 -12.52
C THR A 575 -20.03 19.45 -12.60
N LYS A 576 -20.51 19.99 -11.48
CA LYS A 576 -21.03 21.37 -11.42
C LYS A 576 -19.95 22.40 -11.77
N ARG A 577 -18.73 22.24 -11.23
CA ARG A 577 -17.58 23.12 -11.51
C ARG A 577 -17.16 23.03 -12.98
N ALA A 578 -17.06 21.81 -13.53
CA ALA A 578 -16.72 21.58 -14.93
C ALA A 578 -17.71 22.25 -15.90
N ASN A 579 -19.01 22.05 -15.69
CA ASN A 579 -20.05 22.67 -16.52
C ASN A 579 -20.04 24.20 -16.43
N ALA A 580 -19.70 24.77 -15.26
CA ALA A 580 -19.58 26.22 -15.10
C ALA A 580 -18.35 26.80 -15.82
N SER A 581 -17.28 26.01 -15.96
CA SER A 581 -16.07 26.42 -16.69
C SER A 581 -16.23 26.37 -18.21
N GLU A 582 -17.01 25.44 -18.75
CA GLU A 582 -17.27 25.34 -20.20
C GLU A 582 -18.14 26.48 -20.74
N VAL A 583 -18.96 27.13 -19.91
CA VAL A 583 -19.82 28.27 -20.33
C VAL A 583 -19.00 29.56 -20.58
N ILE A 584 -17.69 29.56 -20.28
CA ILE A 584 -16.80 30.72 -20.44
C ILE A 584 -15.93 30.62 -21.71
N VAL A 585 -16.02 29.53 -22.49
CA VAL A 585 -15.27 29.32 -23.74
C VAL A 585 -16.06 29.75 -24.98
#